data_AF-A0A1Y1NA66-F1
#
_entry.id   AF-A0A1Y1NA66-F1
#
_cell.length_a   1.000
_cell.length_b   1.000
_cell.length_c   1.000
_cell.angle_alpha   90.00
_cell.angle_beta   90.00
_cell.angle_gamma   90.00
#
_symmetry.space_group_name_H-M   'P 1'
#
loop_
_entity.id
_entity.type
_entity.pdbx_description
1 polymer ?
#
loop_
_entity_poly.entity_id
_entity_poly.type
_entity_poly.pdbx_seq_one_letter_code
_entity_poly.pdbx_strand_id
1 'polypeptide(L)'
;PVASYPSQDAASVSTYNTTNLTGGGYVPDFVPKPFYAIANRVLTGEGAWDALQMGANGLYIPVWGWIHTGWWADYDGKARTAGEKVEKLFQEIAQFRILGKNICLVWLDLRSPDWCT
;
A
#
# COMPACT_ATOMS: atom_id res chain seq x y z
N PRO A 1 -17.33 -20.40 15.45
CA PRO A 1 -16.24 -19.82 16.27
C PRO A 1 -15.98 -18.37 15.83
N VAL A 2 -16.51 -17.41 16.59
CA VAL A 2 -16.26 -15.99 16.35
C VAL A 2 -14.88 -15.68 16.93
N ALA A 3 -13.97 -15.14 16.11
CA ALA A 3 -12.68 -14.70 16.58
C ALA A 3 -12.89 -13.53 17.56
N SER A 4 -12.69 -13.80 18.84
CA SER A 4 -12.58 -12.79 19.89
C SER A 4 -11.29 -12.00 19.67
N TYR A 5 -11.44 -10.71 19.36
CA TYR A 5 -10.33 -9.76 19.30
C TYR A 5 -9.67 -9.63 20.68
N PRO A 6 -8.34 -9.48 20.76
CA PRO A 6 -7.65 -9.30 22.03
C PRO A 6 -8.11 -8.04 22.74
N SER A 7 -8.24 -8.14 24.07
CA SER A 7 -8.54 -7.03 24.97
C SER A 7 -7.52 -5.91 24.80
N GLN A 8 -8.02 -4.68 24.72
CA GLN A 8 -7.19 -3.47 24.73
C GLN A 8 -6.44 -3.40 26.05
N ASP A 9 -5.11 -3.50 25.98
CA ASP A 9 -4.23 -3.04 27.05
C ASP A 9 -3.21 -2.05 26.48
N ALA A 10 -3.11 -0.92 27.20
CA ALA A 10 -2.08 0.11 27.11
C ALA A 10 -2.09 1.05 25.88
N ALA A 11 -3.16 1.83 25.73
CA ALA A 11 -2.99 3.25 25.42
C ALA A 11 -3.17 4.05 26.71
N SER A 12 -2.04 4.35 27.34
CA SER A 12 -1.87 5.25 28.48
C SER A 12 -2.82 6.44 28.47
N VAL A 13 -3.61 6.53 29.55
CA VAL A 13 -4.14 7.74 30.19
C VAL A 13 -3.95 9.01 29.37
N SER A 14 -4.97 9.38 28.61
CA SER A 14 -5.09 10.74 28.10
C SER A 14 -6.16 11.45 28.91
N THR A 15 -5.80 11.84 30.13
CA THR A 15 -6.56 12.83 30.90
C THR A 15 -6.46 14.17 30.17
N TYR A 16 -7.36 14.44 29.23
CA TYR A 16 -7.58 15.81 28.78
C TYR A 16 -8.50 16.48 29.81
N ASN A 17 -7.91 17.36 30.62
CA ASN A 17 -8.65 18.36 31.38
C ASN A 17 -9.42 19.23 30.39
N THR A 18 -10.69 18.95 30.18
CA THR A 18 -11.61 19.71 29.30
C THR A 18 -12.22 20.90 30.04
N THR A 19 -11.40 21.70 30.70
CA THR A 19 -11.80 23.03 31.14
C THR A 19 -11.20 24.05 30.17
N ASN A 20 -12.06 24.62 29.33
CA ASN A 20 -11.85 25.79 28.45
C ASN A 20 -11.48 25.50 26.99
N LEU A 21 -12.50 25.19 26.19
CA LEU A 21 -12.52 25.53 24.76
C LEU A 21 -13.82 26.26 24.44
N THR A 22 -13.88 27.53 24.85
CA THR A 22 -14.82 28.52 24.27
C THR A 22 -14.39 28.78 22.82
N GLY A 23 -15.00 28.06 21.87
CA GLY A 23 -14.68 28.23 20.45
C GLY A 23 -15.17 27.11 19.52
N GLY A 24 -16.38 26.59 19.73
CA GLY A 24 -17.24 26.02 18.68
C GLY A 24 -16.65 25.03 17.67
N GLY A 25 -15.88 24.02 18.07
CA GLY A 25 -15.44 22.94 17.19
C GLY A 25 -15.47 21.57 17.89
N TYR A 26 -16.11 20.58 17.26
CA TYR A 26 -16.10 19.20 17.73
C TYR A 26 -14.68 18.64 17.60
N VAL A 27 -14.04 18.34 18.74
CA VAL A 27 -12.81 17.54 18.79
C VAL A 27 -13.27 16.10 19.03
N PRO A 28 -13.09 15.15 18.10
CA PRO A 28 -13.52 13.78 18.32
C PRO A 28 -12.74 13.17 19.48
N ASP A 29 -13.44 12.50 20.40
CA ASP A 29 -12.87 11.77 21.54
C ASP A 29 -11.90 10.65 21.12
N PHE A 30 -11.91 10.29 19.84
CA PHE A 30 -11.03 9.33 19.20
C PHE A 30 -10.49 9.88 17.88
N VAL A 31 -9.17 10.06 17.80
CA VAL A 31 -8.47 10.32 16.53
C VAL A 31 -7.94 8.97 16.01
N PRO A 32 -8.47 8.43 14.89
CA PRO A 32 -7.97 7.19 14.33
C PRO A 32 -6.49 7.32 13.95
N LYS A 33 -5.68 6.30 14.29
CA LYS A 33 -4.29 6.25 13.83
C LYS A 33 -4.27 5.94 12.34
N PRO A 34 -3.53 6.70 11.51
CA PRO A 34 -3.37 6.37 10.10
C PRO A 34 -2.66 5.03 9.94
N PHE A 35 -3.04 4.26 8.92
CA PHE A 35 -2.42 2.97 8.60
C PHE A 35 -2.30 2.77 7.08
N TYR A 36 -1.35 1.92 6.69
CA TYR A 36 -1.19 1.47 5.32
C TYR A 36 -1.79 0.08 5.15
N ALA A 37 -2.85 -0.03 4.36
CA ALA A 37 -3.37 -1.30 3.85
C ALA A 37 -2.61 -1.64 2.56
N ILE A 38 -1.52 -2.38 2.71
CA ILE A 38 -0.60 -2.69 1.60
C ILE A 38 -0.99 -3.99 0.94
N ALA A 39 -1.36 -3.95 -0.33
CA ALA A 39 -1.58 -5.14 -1.12
C ALA A 39 -0.24 -5.82 -1.45
N ASN A 40 -0.14 -7.11 -1.13
CA ASN A 40 1.07 -7.90 -1.35
C ASN A 40 1.12 -8.44 -2.78
N ARG A 41 2.34 -8.56 -3.31
CA ARG A 41 2.71 -9.15 -4.60
C ARG A 41 1.86 -8.65 -5.77
N VAL A 42 1.81 -7.34 -5.95
CA VAL A 42 1.14 -6.71 -7.09
C VAL A 42 2.04 -6.81 -8.33
N LEU A 43 1.66 -7.67 -9.28
CA LEU A 43 2.45 -7.96 -10.48
C LEU A 43 1.87 -7.37 -11.76
N THR A 44 0.59 -6.98 -11.76
CA THR A 44 -0.15 -6.51 -12.94
C THR A 44 -1.05 -5.33 -12.59
N GLY A 45 -1.41 -4.53 -13.60
CA GLY A 45 -2.36 -3.42 -13.47
C GLY A 45 -3.75 -3.87 -13.02
N GLU A 46 -4.20 -5.04 -13.49
CA GLU A 46 -5.45 -5.65 -13.03
C GLU A 46 -5.36 -5.99 -11.53
N GLY A 47 -4.27 -6.63 -11.08
CA GLY A 47 -4.07 -6.91 -9.66
C GLY A 47 -3.96 -5.65 -8.81
N ALA A 48 -3.37 -4.58 -9.35
CA ALA A 48 -3.34 -3.27 -8.71
C ALA A 48 -4.75 -2.67 -8.60
N TRP A 49 -5.53 -2.71 -9.68
CA TRP A 49 -6.90 -2.21 -9.71
C TRP A 49 -7.79 -2.94 -8.69
N ASP A 50 -7.75 -4.27 -8.70
CA ASP A 50 -8.53 -5.11 -7.78
C ASP A 50 -8.14 -4.86 -6.33
N ALA A 51 -6.86 -4.78 -6.02
CA ALA A 51 -6.37 -4.42 -4.69
C ALA A 51 -6.94 -3.08 -4.21
N LEU A 52 -6.94 -2.07 -5.08
CA LEU A 52 -7.49 -0.74 -4.75
C LEU A 52 -9.00 -0.78 -4.57
N GLN A 53 -9.72 -1.63 -5.32
CA GLN A 53 -11.16 -1.85 -5.14
C GLN A 53 -11.47 -2.55 -3.80
N MET A 54 -10.57 -3.40 -3.31
CA MET A 54 -10.68 -4.03 -2.00
C MET A 54 -10.29 -3.11 -0.82
N GLY A 55 -9.88 -1.87 -1.10
CA GLY A 55 -9.56 -0.87 -0.07
C GLY A 55 -8.08 -0.78 0.29
N ALA A 56 -7.18 -1.40 -0.49
CA ALA A 56 -5.76 -1.14 -0.35
C ALA A 56 -5.46 0.35 -0.57
N ASN A 57 -4.55 0.91 0.21
CA ASN A 57 -4.03 2.26 0.02
C ASN A 57 -2.51 2.30 -0.27
N GLY A 58 -1.86 1.15 -0.19
CA GLY A 58 -0.49 0.93 -0.60
C GLY A 58 -0.36 -0.30 -1.50
N LEU A 59 0.63 -0.30 -2.38
CA LEU A 59 0.92 -1.41 -3.29
C LEU A 59 2.37 -1.86 -3.09
N TYR A 60 2.61 -3.14 -2.80
CA TYR A 60 3.95 -3.73 -2.81
C TYR A 60 4.18 -4.43 -4.15
N ILE A 61 5.24 -4.01 -4.85
CA ILE A 61 5.62 -4.50 -6.17
C ILE A 61 7.03 -5.10 -6.05
N PRO A 62 7.17 -6.43 -6.12
CA PRO A 62 8.48 -7.05 -6.26
C PRO A 62 8.97 -6.80 -7.67
N VAL A 63 10.17 -6.24 -7.81
CA VAL A 63 10.73 -5.89 -9.11
C VAL A 63 12.05 -6.61 -9.32
N TRP A 64 12.21 -7.19 -10.50
CA TRP A 64 13.38 -7.95 -10.89
C TRP A 64 14.01 -7.33 -12.14
N GLY A 65 15.31 -7.07 -12.09
CA GLY A 65 16.10 -6.67 -13.24
C GLY A 65 16.40 -7.87 -14.14
N TRP A 66 16.04 -7.79 -15.40
CA TRP A 66 16.27 -8.85 -16.39
C TRP A 66 17.17 -8.38 -17.53
N ILE A 67 18.11 -9.25 -17.89
CA ILE A 67 19.10 -8.99 -18.95
C ILE A 67 18.37 -8.76 -20.26
N HIS A 68 18.66 -7.65 -20.94
CA HIS A 68 18.09 -7.22 -22.23
C HIS A 68 16.59 -6.90 -22.24
N THR A 69 15.85 -7.09 -21.14
CA THR A 69 14.40 -6.83 -21.11
C THR A 69 13.97 -5.81 -20.04
N GLY A 70 14.90 -5.38 -19.19
CA GLY A 70 14.70 -4.29 -18.23
C GLY A 70 14.03 -4.75 -16.93
N TRP A 71 13.26 -3.87 -16.31
CA TRP A 71 12.61 -4.12 -15.03
C TRP A 71 11.21 -4.70 -15.18
N TRP A 72 10.94 -5.80 -14.49
CA TRP A 72 9.65 -6.49 -14.48
C TRP A 72 9.12 -6.63 -13.07
N ALA A 73 7.80 -6.57 -12.91
CA ALA A 73 7.15 -6.97 -11.69
C ALA A 73 7.23 -8.50 -11.59
N ASP A 74 8.19 -9.01 -10.83
CA ASP A 74 8.47 -10.43 -10.71
C ASP A 74 9.00 -10.72 -9.30
N TYR A 75 8.35 -11.68 -8.64
CA TYR A 75 8.68 -12.10 -7.29
C TYR A 75 9.73 -13.21 -7.26
N ASP A 76 9.68 -14.14 -8.24
CA ASP A 76 10.45 -15.38 -8.19
C ASP A 76 11.72 -15.33 -9.04
N GLY A 77 11.88 -14.30 -9.89
CA GLY A 77 12.99 -14.21 -10.82
C GLY A 77 12.97 -15.35 -11.83
N LYS A 78 11.77 -15.75 -12.26
CA LYS A 78 11.54 -16.81 -13.24
C LYS A 78 10.66 -16.26 -14.35
N ALA A 79 11.12 -16.32 -15.59
CA ALA A 79 10.42 -15.72 -16.73
C ALA A 79 8.94 -16.14 -16.89
N ARG A 80 8.53 -17.31 -16.37
CA ARG A 80 7.13 -17.78 -16.40
C ARG A 80 6.22 -17.18 -15.32
N THR A 81 6.77 -16.49 -14.34
CA THR A 81 6.04 -15.89 -13.20
C THR A 81 6.08 -14.37 -13.19
N ALA A 82 6.81 -13.77 -14.15
CA ALA A 82 6.82 -12.33 -14.33
C ALA A 82 5.42 -11.83 -14.73
N GLY A 83 4.97 -10.76 -14.08
CA GLY A 83 3.80 -10.01 -14.50
C GLY A 83 4.19 -9.02 -15.59
N GLU A 84 3.89 -7.75 -15.36
CA GLU A 84 4.12 -6.70 -16.36
C GLU A 84 5.48 -6.02 -16.21
N LYS A 85 5.88 -5.30 -17.27
CA LYS A 85 6.98 -4.34 -17.18
C LYS A 85 6.65 -3.30 -16.12
N VAL A 86 7.63 -2.96 -15.28
CA VAL A 86 7.44 -2.00 -14.18
C VAL A 86 6.99 -0.63 -14.69
N GLU A 87 7.52 -0.19 -15.83
CA GLU A 87 7.11 1.08 -16.45
C GLU A 87 5.61 1.12 -16.78
N LYS A 88 5.09 0.05 -17.40
CA LYS A 88 3.67 -0.06 -17.74
C LYS A 88 2.81 -0.04 -16.47
N LEU A 89 3.20 -0.84 -15.47
CA LEU A 89 2.49 -0.91 -14.19
C LEU A 89 2.47 0.45 -13.49
N PHE A 90 3.54 1.23 -13.55
CA PHE A 90 3.56 2.60 -12.99
C PHE A 90 2.66 3.56 -13.74
N GLN A 91 2.61 3.48 -15.08
CA GLN A 91 1.70 4.30 -15.87
C GLN A 91 0.22 4.00 -15.51
N GLU A 92 -0.13 2.73 -15.33
CA GLU A 92 -1.47 2.31 -14.90
C GLU A 92 -1.78 2.78 -13.47
N ILE A 93 -0.85 2.60 -12.52
CA ILE A 93 -1.01 3.09 -11.14
C ILE A 93 -1.18 4.62 -11.11
N ALA A 94 -0.42 5.36 -11.92
CA ALA A 94 -0.57 6.80 -12.05
C ALA A 94 -1.96 7.17 -12.59
N GLN A 95 -2.46 6.46 -13.60
CA GLN A 95 -3.82 6.64 -14.10
C GLN A 95 -4.87 6.35 -13.02
N PHE A 96 -4.72 5.28 -12.23
CA PHE A 96 -5.63 4.97 -11.13
C PHE A 96 -5.65 6.07 -10.09
N ARG A 97 -4.50 6.68 -9.78
CA ARG A 97 -4.43 7.83 -8.88
C ARG A 97 -5.15 9.05 -9.45
N ILE A 98 -4.98 9.34 -10.74
CA ILE A 98 -5.68 10.42 -11.46
C ILE A 98 -7.20 10.19 -11.45
N LEU A 99 -7.65 8.93 -11.58
CA LEU A 99 -9.05 8.52 -11.48
C LEU A 99 -9.61 8.54 -10.04
N GLY A 100 -8.83 9.00 -9.06
CA GLY A 100 -9.28 9.20 -7.69
C GLY A 100 -9.11 8.00 -6.76
N LYS A 101 -8.39 6.94 -7.16
CA LYS A 101 -8.05 5.87 -6.23
C LYS A 101 -7.18 6.39 -5.09
N ASN A 102 -7.40 5.84 -3.89
CA ASN A 102 -6.65 6.19 -2.70
C ASN A 102 -5.30 5.48 -2.68
N ILE A 103 -4.33 5.99 -3.43
CA ILE A 103 -2.97 5.45 -3.44
C ILE A 103 -2.06 6.45 -2.74
N CYS A 104 -1.52 6.08 -1.58
CA CYS A 104 -0.61 6.91 -0.80
C CYS A 104 0.81 6.33 -0.71
N LEU A 105 1.00 5.06 -1.10
CA LEU A 105 2.29 4.39 -1.05
C LEU A 105 2.45 3.40 -2.21
N VAL A 106 3.61 3.41 -2.85
CA VAL A 106 4.10 2.33 -3.71
C VAL A 106 5.43 1.85 -3.13
N TRP A 107 5.48 0.60 -2.67
CA TRP A 107 6.68 -0.03 -2.13
C TRP A 107 7.32 -0.88 -3.22
N LEU A 108 8.55 -0.54 -3.60
CA LEU A 108 9.35 -1.33 -4.55
C LEU A 108 10.34 -2.24 -3.80
N ASP A 109 10.27 -3.54 -4.06
CA ASP A 109 11.23 -4.53 -3.58
C ASP A 109 12.19 -4.87 -4.72
N LEU A 110 13.30 -4.13 -4.77
CA LEU A 110 14.30 -4.17 -5.83
C LEU A 110 15.19 -5.41 -5.72
N ARG A 111 15.22 -6.22 -6.79
CA ARG A 111 16.00 -7.45 -6.86
C ARG A 111 16.83 -7.51 -8.15
N SER A 112 18.03 -8.08 -8.02
CA SER A 112 18.97 -8.31 -9.12
C SER A 112 19.24 -7.06 -10.00
N PRO A 113 19.60 -5.91 -9.41
CA PRO A 113 19.84 -4.68 -10.19
C PRO A 113 20.94 -4.84 -11.23
N ASP A 114 21.95 -5.67 -10.96
CA ASP A 114 23.08 -5.92 -11.85
C ASP A 114 22.68 -6.64 -13.15
N TRP A 115 21.47 -7.22 -13.20
CA TRP A 115 20.97 -7.93 -14.37
C TRP A 115 20.19 -7.01 -15.31
N CYS A 116 19.90 -5.77 -14.92
CA CYS A 116 19.24 -4.81 -15.79
C CYS A 116 20.27 -4.14 -16.72
N THR A 117 20.74 -4.87 -17.73
CA THR A 117 21.72 -4.40 -18.74
C THR A 117 21.13 -4.38 -20.15
#